data_AF-A0A060C009-F1
#
_entry.id   AF-A0A060C009-F1
#
_cell.length_a   1.000
_cell.length_b   1.000
_cell.length_c   1.000
_cell.angle_alpha   90.00
_cell.angle_beta   90.00
_cell.angle_gamma   90.00
#
_symmetry.space_group_name_H-M   'P 1'
#
loop_
_entity.id
_entity.type
_entity.pdbx_description
1 polymer ?
#
loop_
_entity_poly.entity_id
_entity_poly.type
_entity_poly.pdbx_seq_one_letter_code
_entity_poly.pdbx_strand_id
1 'polypeptide(L)'
;MPTVAQVGQGGLLDVAPHPDFARNGLVYLTHSVGDADANQTALSRGRLAGDRLVEVTELLRNPRAKTGGAHFGSRLLWLPDGTLLMSVGDGGNPSIQLDGQPIRVNAQNPNNLFGKVLR
;
A
#
# COMPACT_ATOMS: atom_id res chain seq x y z
N MET A 1 -13.66 4.51 -6.92
CA MET A 1 -12.19 4.42 -6.75
C MET A 1 -11.84 4.88 -5.34
N PRO A 2 -10.85 4.28 -4.67
CA PRO A 2 -10.41 4.75 -3.36
C PRO A 2 -9.89 6.19 -3.49
N THR A 3 -10.11 7.00 -2.45
CA THR A 3 -9.46 8.31 -2.32
C THR A 3 -7.97 8.06 -2.11
N VAL A 4 -7.12 8.73 -2.91
CA VAL A 4 -5.66 8.55 -2.86
C VAL A 4 -4.95 9.86 -2.53
N ALA A 5 -3.84 9.76 -1.81
CA ALA A 5 -2.95 10.87 -1.51
C ALA A 5 -1.88 11.01 -2.61
N GLN A 6 -1.99 12.03 -3.46
CA GLN A 6 -1.05 12.27 -4.55
C GLN A 6 0.10 13.17 -4.08
N VAL A 7 1.15 12.56 -3.51
CA VAL A 7 2.33 13.27 -2.99
C VAL A 7 3.60 12.56 -3.45
N GLY A 8 4.40 13.23 -4.28
CA GLY A 8 5.64 12.66 -4.82
C GLY A 8 5.38 11.36 -5.60
N GLN A 9 5.92 10.26 -5.10
CA GLN A 9 5.73 8.90 -5.62
C GLN A 9 4.40 8.25 -5.21
N GLY A 10 3.62 8.90 -4.33
CA GLY A 10 2.33 8.41 -3.85
C GLY A 10 1.20 8.65 -4.86
N GLY A 11 0.19 7.80 -4.80
CA GLY A 11 -1.04 7.87 -5.58
C GLY A 11 -1.74 6.52 -5.56
N LEU A 12 -2.36 6.17 -6.68
CA LEU A 12 -2.62 4.76 -7.00
C LEU A 12 -1.29 4.13 -7.43
N LEU A 13 -0.96 2.96 -6.89
CA LEU A 13 0.34 2.32 -7.08
C LEU A 13 0.19 1.04 -7.91
N ASP A 14 0.06 -0.12 -7.27
CA ASP A 14 -0.08 -1.39 -7.98
C ASP A 14 -1.53 -1.85 -8.04
N VAL A 15 -1.84 -2.63 -9.08
CA VAL A 15 -3.15 -3.21 -9.35
C VAL A 15 -2.97 -4.67 -9.74
N ALA A 16 -3.52 -5.57 -8.93
CA ALA A 16 -3.46 -7.01 -9.18
C ALA A 16 -4.87 -7.60 -9.24
N PRO A 17 -5.30 -8.15 -10.39
CA PRO A 17 -6.49 -8.98 -10.46
C PRO A 17 -6.32 -10.22 -9.57
N HIS A 18 -7.41 -10.68 -8.95
CA HIS A 18 -7.43 -11.96 -8.26
C HIS A 18 -7.12 -13.11 -9.24
N PRO A 19 -6.49 -14.24 -8.83
CA PRO A 19 -6.20 -15.35 -9.74
C PRO A 19 -7.44 -15.92 -10.45
N ASP A 20 -8.60 -15.84 -9.78
CA ASP A 20 -9.91 -16.21 -10.31
C ASP A 20 -10.75 -15.01 -10.82
N PHE A 21 -10.10 -13.97 -11.33
CA PHE A 21 -10.74 -12.72 -11.75
C PHE A 21 -11.88 -12.94 -12.75
N ALA A 22 -11.74 -13.89 -13.68
CA ALA A 22 -12.78 -14.17 -14.68
C ALA A 22 -14.13 -14.60 -14.04
N ARG A 23 -14.10 -15.18 -12.84
CA ARG A 23 -15.30 -15.61 -12.13
C ARG A 23 -15.79 -14.60 -11.10
N ASN A 24 -14.86 -13.90 -10.43
CA ASN A 24 -15.21 -13.04 -9.30
C ASN A 24 -15.05 -11.53 -9.54
N GLY A 25 -14.33 -11.11 -10.58
CA GLY A 25 -14.09 -9.70 -10.89
C GLY A 25 -13.32 -8.93 -9.80
N LEU A 26 -12.66 -9.61 -8.86
CA LEU A 26 -11.97 -8.94 -7.75
C LEU A 26 -10.61 -8.39 -8.18
N VAL A 27 -10.33 -7.14 -7.83
CA VAL A 27 -9.02 -6.50 -7.99
C VAL A 27 -8.51 -5.97 -6.66
N TYR A 28 -7.20 -6.02 -6.48
CA TYR A 28 -6.48 -5.55 -5.31
C TYR A 28 -5.60 -4.37 -5.72
N LEU A 29 -5.60 -3.33 -4.90
CA LEU A 29 -5.01 -2.03 -5.21
C LEU A 29 -4.17 -1.58 -4.03
N THR A 30 -2.91 -1.26 -4.29
CA THR A 30 -2.11 -0.51 -3.32
C THR A 30 -2.17 0.97 -3.65
N HIS A 31 -2.21 1.79 -2.62
CA HIS A 31 -2.35 3.24 -2.76
C HIS A 31 -1.82 3.95 -1.52
N SER A 32 -1.46 5.21 -1.66
CA SER A 32 -1.21 6.09 -0.53
C SER A 32 -2.50 6.75 -0.05
N VAL A 33 -2.64 6.90 1.26
CA VAL A 33 -3.73 7.63 1.93
C VAL A 33 -3.15 8.77 2.76
N GLY A 34 -3.96 9.79 3.08
CA GLY A 34 -3.54 10.97 3.85
C GLY A 34 -3.05 12.13 2.97
N ASP A 35 -1.97 12.79 3.37
CA ASP A 35 -1.40 13.96 2.69
C ASP A 35 0.14 14.03 2.82
N ALA A 36 0.74 15.18 2.49
CA ALA A 36 2.19 15.34 2.49
C ALA A 36 2.82 15.29 3.89
N ASP A 37 2.05 15.63 4.92
CA ASP A 37 2.51 15.69 6.30
C ASP A 37 2.22 14.38 7.06
N ALA A 38 1.18 13.66 6.66
CA ALA A 38 0.84 12.35 7.21
C ALA A 38 0.25 11.43 6.14
N ASN A 39 1.10 10.61 5.51
CA ASN A 39 0.67 9.55 4.59
C ASN A 39 1.06 8.14 5.01
N GLN A 40 0.29 7.17 4.51
CA GLN A 40 0.41 5.73 4.77
C GLN A 40 0.23 4.95 3.47
N THR A 41 0.91 3.81 3.33
CA THR A 41 0.60 2.81 2.29
C THR A 41 -0.59 1.96 2.76
N ALA A 42 -1.56 1.74 1.86
CA ALA A 42 -2.74 0.94 2.11
C ALA A 42 -3.00 -0.06 0.97
N LEU A 43 -3.68 -1.16 1.30
CA LEU A 43 -4.21 -2.17 0.38
C LEU A 43 -5.73 -2.14 0.46
N SER A 44 -6.37 -2.01 -0.69
CA SER A 44 -7.82 -2.13 -0.85
C SER A 44 -8.18 -3.24 -1.83
N ARG A 45 -9.34 -3.84 -1.64
CA ARG A 45 -9.97 -4.75 -2.61
C ARG A 45 -11.25 -4.12 -3.12
N GLY A 46 -11.54 -4.27 -4.39
CA GLY A 46 -12.84 -3.96 -4.96
C GLY A 46 -13.22 -4.97 -6.03
N ARG A 47 -14.41 -4.81 -6.61
CA ARG A 47 -14.90 -5.60 -7.74
C ARG A 47 -15.02 -4.71 -8.97
N LEU A 48 -14.47 -5.15 -10.10
CA LEU A 48 -14.65 -4.48 -11.38
C LEU A 48 -16.00 -4.90 -11.98
N ALA A 49 -16.89 -3.92 -12.16
CA ALA A 49 -18.21 -4.07 -12.77
C ALA A 49 -18.30 -3.11 -13.97
N GLY A 50 -18.05 -3.63 -15.17
CA GLY A 50 -17.89 -2.82 -16.38
C GLY A 50 -16.63 -1.94 -16.27
N ASP A 51 -16.81 -0.63 -16.39
CA ASP A 51 -15.77 0.39 -16.26
C ASP A 51 -15.66 0.98 -14.85
N ARG A 52 -16.39 0.42 -13.87
CA ARG A 52 -16.45 0.95 -12.50
C ARG A 52 -15.92 -0.05 -11.49
N LEU A 53 -15.17 0.46 -10.53
CA LEU A 53 -14.79 -0.28 -9.34
C LEU A 53 -15.82 -0.05 -8.24
N VAL A 54 -16.46 -1.14 -7.80
CA VAL A 54 -17.49 -1.17 -6.76
C VAL A 54 -17.02 -1.99 -5.56
N GLU A 55 -17.79 -1.97 -4.46
CA GLU A 55 -17.52 -2.79 -3.26
C GLU A 55 -16.09 -2.61 -2.71
N VAL A 56 -15.58 -1.38 -2.76
CA VAL A 56 -14.20 -1.10 -2.33
C VAL A 56 -14.12 -1.18 -0.81
N THR A 57 -13.19 -1.99 -0.32
CA THR A 57 -12.89 -2.17 1.11
C THR A 57 -11.39 -2.07 1.32
N GLU A 58 -10.96 -1.22 2.23
CA GLU A 58 -9.57 -1.20 2.71
C GLU A 58 -9.34 -2.44 3.59
N LEU A 59 -8.32 -3.23 3.24
CA LEU A 59 -7.98 -4.47 3.95
C LEU A 59 -6.82 -4.26 4.92
N LEU A 60 -5.92 -3.34 4.59
CA LEU A 60 -4.72 -3.09 5.36
C LEU A 60 -4.27 -1.65 5.15
N ARG A 61 -3.78 -1.03 6.23
CA ARG A 61 -3.10 0.26 6.22
C ARG A 61 -1.89 0.17 7.13
N ASN A 62 -0.74 0.70 6.72
CA ASN A 62 0.41 0.83 7.62
C ASN A 62 -0.04 1.64 8.85
N PRO A 63 0.03 1.14 10.09
CA PRO A 63 -0.55 1.80 11.26
C PRO A 63 0.14 3.12 11.63
N ARG A 64 1.31 3.40 11.04
CA ARG A 64 2.07 4.63 11.29
C ARG A 64 2.12 5.47 10.01
N ALA A 65 1.80 6.75 10.14
CA ALA A 65 1.96 7.72 9.06
C ALA A 65 3.37 8.30 9.04
N LYS A 66 3.78 8.80 7.87
CA LYS A 66 5.04 9.49 7.65
C LYS A 66 4.83 10.79 6.87
N THR A 67 5.79 11.70 6.95
CA THR A 67 5.85 12.88 6.07
C THR A 67 6.48 12.52 4.71
N GLY A 68 6.43 13.46 3.77
CA GLY A 68 7.13 13.38 2.49
C GLY A 68 6.54 12.37 1.50
N GLY A 69 7.05 12.37 0.28
CA GLY A 69 6.44 11.67 -0.86
C GLY A 69 7.28 10.53 -1.45
N ALA A 70 8.16 9.88 -0.69
CA ALA A 70 9.07 8.87 -1.23
C ALA A 70 8.91 7.49 -0.57
N HIS A 71 9.29 6.45 -1.32
CA HIS A 71 9.46 5.05 -0.91
C HIS A 71 8.20 4.41 -0.32
N PHE A 72 7.13 4.33 -1.11
CA PHE A 72 5.89 3.64 -0.72
C PHE A 72 5.94 2.11 -0.93
N GLY A 73 6.89 1.61 -1.74
CA GLY A 73 6.97 0.19 -2.12
C GLY A 73 5.77 -0.20 -2.99
N SER A 74 4.85 -0.99 -2.43
CA SER A 74 3.48 -1.23 -2.92
C SER A 74 3.29 -2.25 -4.03
N ARG A 75 4.30 -3.08 -4.35
CA ARG A 75 4.13 -4.14 -5.34
C ARG A 75 3.31 -5.30 -4.78
N LEU A 76 2.39 -5.82 -5.58
CA LEU A 76 1.55 -6.98 -5.31
C LEU A 76 2.02 -8.18 -6.14
N LEU A 77 1.98 -9.37 -5.54
CA LEU A 77 2.27 -10.63 -6.24
C LEU A 77 1.45 -11.78 -5.64
N TRP A 78 0.58 -12.38 -6.44
CA TRP A 78 -0.07 -13.63 -6.08
C TRP A 78 0.91 -14.79 -6.14
N LEU A 79 0.92 -15.61 -5.11
CA LEU A 79 1.69 -16.85 -5.05
C LEU A 79 0.87 -18.05 -5.53
N PRO A 80 1.51 -19.16 -5.93
CA PRO A 80 0.81 -20.36 -6.39
C PRO A 80 -0.16 -20.98 -5.37
N ASP A 81 0.02 -20.69 -4.09
CA ASP A 81 -0.84 -21.18 -3.00
C ASP A 81 -2.06 -20.27 -2.71
N GLY A 82 -2.24 -19.21 -3.51
CA GLY A 82 -3.35 -18.27 -3.37
C GLY A 82 -3.14 -17.18 -2.32
N THR A 83 -1.97 -17.09 -1.68
CA THR A 83 -1.61 -15.94 -0.83
C THR A 83 -1.10 -14.76 -1.65
N LEU A 84 -1.20 -13.56 -1.09
CA LEU A 84 -0.82 -12.31 -1.75
C LEU A 84 0.37 -11.68 -1.04
N LEU A 85 1.48 -11.51 -1.75
CA LEU A 85 2.58 -10.70 -1.26
C LEU A 85 2.33 -9.22 -1.51
N MET A 86 2.71 -8.39 -0.55
CA MET A 86 2.72 -6.92 -0.67
C MET A 86 4.05 -6.36 -0.17
N SER A 87 4.76 -5.58 -0.99
CA SER A 87 5.91 -4.82 -0.50
C SER A 87 5.49 -3.49 0.12
N VAL A 88 6.18 -3.06 1.17
CA VAL A 88 6.02 -1.74 1.81
C VAL A 88 7.40 -1.10 1.90
N GLY A 89 7.54 0.10 1.36
CA GLY A 89 8.82 0.82 1.37
C GLY A 89 9.23 1.30 2.75
N ASP A 90 10.48 1.73 2.89
CA ASP A 90 11.08 2.16 4.16
C ASP A 90 10.71 3.60 4.56
N GLY A 91 10.15 4.38 3.63
CA GLY A 91 9.55 5.67 3.91
C GLY A 91 10.30 6.93 3.47
N GLY A 92 11.47 6.83 2.82
CA GLY A 92 11.98 7.93 1.97
C GLY A 92 13.49 8.15 1.92
N ASN A 93 13.91 9.02 1.00
CA ASN A 93 15.28 9.52 0.84
C ASN A 93 15.27 11.03 0.45
N PRO A 94 16.02 11.92 1.13
CA PRO A 94 16.81 11.67 2.35
C PRO A 94 15.92 11.15 3.48
N SER A 95 16.50 10.36 4.38
CA SER A 95 15.75 9.71 5.45
C SER A 95 15.09 10.76 6.35
N ILE A 96 13.77 10.74 6.41
CA ILE A 96 12.97 11.52 7.37
C ILE A 96 13.07 10.91 8.77
N GLN A 97 12.50 11.60 9.76
CA GLN A 97 12.41 11.15 11.15
C GLN A 97 10.99 10.65 11.46
N LEU A 98 10.89 9.54 12.20
CA LEU A 98 9.67 9.04 12.82
C LEU A 98 10.00 8.69 14.27
N ASP A 99 9.26 9.25 15.22
CA ASP A 99 9.52 9.11 16.67
C ASP A 99 10.97 9.45 17.08
N GLY A 100 11.54 10.49 16.46
CA GLY A 100 12.89 10.96 16.74
C GLY A 100 14.02 10.05 16.24
N GLN A 101 13.70 9.07 15.38
CA GLN A 101 14.68 8.18 14.76
C GLN A 101 14.55 8.18 13.23
N PRO A 102 15.64 7.91 12.48
CA PRO A 102 15.56 7.81 11.03
C PRO A 102 14.57 6.73 10.59
N ILE A 103 13.60 7.05 9.74
CA ILE A 103 12.46 6.17 9.46
C ILE A 103 12.85 4.74 9.04
N ARG A 104 13.96 4.59 8.32
CA ARG A 104 14.49 3.29 7.86
C ARG A 104 14.74 2.28 8.99
N VAL A 105 14.95 2.72 10.24
CA VAL A 105 15.11 1.80 11.39
C VAL A 105 13.84 1.00 11.68
N ASN A 106 12.69 1.48 11.19
CA ASN A 106 11.41 0.80 11.35
C ASN A 106 11.29 -0.49 10.52
N ALA A 107 12.21 -0.75 9.58
CA ALA A 107 12.27 -2.03 8.86
C ALA A 107 12.27 -3.24 9.80
N GLN A 108 12.91 -3.12 10.97
CA GLN A 108 12.99 -4.17 11.99
C GLN A 108 11.96 -4.01 13.13
N ASN A 109 11.15 -2.95 13.13
CA ASN A 109 10.13 -2.74 14.15
C ASN A 109 8.88 -3.57 13.82
N PRO A 110 8.42 -4.49 14.71
CA PRO A 110 7.24 -5.32 14.44
C PRO A 110 5.91 -4.55 14.58
N ASN A 111 5.90 -3.36 15.17
CA ASN A 111 4.68 -2.60 15.45
C ASN A 111 4.22 -1.72 14.26
N ASN A 112 4.89 -1.79 13.12
CA ASN A 112 4.50 -1.10 11.88
C ASN A 112 4.93 -1.92 10.65
N LEU A 113 4.64 -1.40 9.46
CA LEU A 113 4.83 -2.14 8.21
C LEU A 113 5.98 -1.60 7.34
N PHE A 114 6.72 -0.56 7.77
CA PHE A 114 7.76 0.04 6.92
C PHE A 114 8.86 -0.97 6.59
N GLY A 115 9.31 -0.97 5.34
CA GLY A 115 10.46 -1.77 4.88
C GLY A 115 10.23 -3.29 4.89
N LYS A 116 8.98 -3.76 4.71
CA LYS A 116 8.62 -5.18 4.81
C LYS A 116 8.05 -5.74 3.51
N VAL A 117 8.10 -7.06 3.39
CA VAL A 117 7.24 -7.83 2.49
C VAL A 117 6.23 -8.57 3.38
N LEU A 118 4.95 -8.30 3.13
CA LEU A 118 3.83 -8.89 3.84
C LEU A 118 3.28 -10.06 3.02
N ARG A 119 2.65 -11.03 3.68
CA ARG A 119 1.97 -12.18 3.09
C ARG A 119 0.65 -12.42 3.81
#